data_AF-A0A3D1J9J5-F1
#
_entry.id   AF-A0A3D1J9J5-F1
#
_cell.length_a   1.000
_cell.length_b   1.000
_cell.length_c   1.000
_cell.angle_alpha   90.00
_cell.angle_beta   90.00
_cell.angle_gamma   90.00
#
_symmetry.space_group_name_H-M   'P 1'
#
loop_
_entity.id
_entity.type
_entity.pdbx_description
1 polymer ?
#
loop_
_entity_poly.entity_id
_entity_poly.type
_entity_poly.pdbx_seq_one_letter_code
_entity_poly.pdbx_strand_id
1 'polypeptide(L)'
;MNIITVSSEQWLLREAHGETTSFAGPLSERVTELTSYLKDTQTGGVISETIVFTNEEGTFSLDQWLTEKLNQPFVCGTKEAFDEKRASIPWTLEYYGYTPGKDEYSVESLLTVGNGFIGLRGTTPEMSISDENYPGLYIASLYNTVESDVAGHTIRNEDFVNAPNLQKMYIMIDDEVIDIAHNQIVSFKRTLDLRTGLFQSTAEIETKQQKRVRIETKKIANMKDIHQYSLVYTFTPLNFSGDVTLVSEADGAVYNYNVARYRSLTNQHLHVRSADAEEAKAQLVAETTNSQITVVQSSEIFASASLSEITSDVTATGVKQSLPLSVEEGHTYQFEKSVTVAAYRSNEERPASPLNQLALPRFDVMYQESQQAWAQLWQDAAIEVTGDLMSQKMLNLHTYHLLVSAAPNAYQ
;
A
#
# COMPACT_ATOMS: atom_id res chain seq x y z
N MET A 1 12.96 20.92 -24.13
CA MET A 1 12.71 19.61 -23.50
C MET A 1 13.02 18.53 -24.51
N ASN A 2 13.49 17.39 -24.04
CA ASN A 2 13.71 16.20 -24.84
C ASN A 2 12.39 15.47 -25.11
N ILE A 3 12.26 14.82 -26.27
CA ILE A 3 11.13 13.97 -26.62
C ILE A 3 11.69 12.60 -26.98
N ILE A 4 11.31 11.58 -26.24
CA ILE A 4 11.75 10.20 -26.46
C ILE A 4 10.55 9.42 -26.98
N THR A 5 10.55 9.16 -28.28
CA THR A 5 9.56 8.28 -28.90
C THR A 5 10.05 6.85 -28.80
N VAL A 6 9.34 6.02 -28.05
CA VAL A 6 9.67 4.61 -27.88
C VAL A 6 8.88 3.75 -28.87
N SER A 7 9.53 2.72 -29.38
CA SER A 7 8.93 1.62 -30.15
C SER A 7 9.64 0.31 -29.79
N SER A 8 9.11 -0.83 -30.25
CA SER A 8 9.71 -2.14 -30.00
C SER A 8 11.12 -2.28 -30.60
N GLU A 9 11.34 -1.71 -31.78
CA GLU A 9 12.57 -1.87 -32.57
C GLU A 9 13.64 -0.82 -32.24
N GLN A 10 13.24 0.43 -32.06
CA GLN A 10 14.15 1.57 -31.86
C GLN A 10 13.51 2.69 -31.04
N TRP A 11 14.35 3.47 -30.37
CA TRP A 11 13.94 4.69 -29.66
C TRP A 11 14.53 5.91 -30.36
N LEU A 12 13.71 6.95 -30.52
CA LEU A 12 14.12 8.21 -31.15
C LEU A 12 14.10 9.32 -30.10
N LEU A 13 15.27 9.85 -29.78
CA LEU A 13 15.42 11.06 -28.98
C LEU A 13 15.44 12.26 -29.91
N ARG A 14 14.47 13.15 -29.79
CA ARG A 14 14.49 14.48 -30.40
C ARG A 14 14.79 15.51 -29.33
N GLU A 15 15.91 16.20 -29.51
CA GLU A 15 16.40 17.20 -28.56
C GLU A 15 15.70 18.55 -28.74
N ALA A 16 15.91 19.45 -27.77
CA ALA A 16 15.30 20.78 -27.78
C ALA A 16 15.73 21.63 -29.01
N HIS A 17 16.96 21.47 -29.49
CA HIS A 17 17.51 22.13 -30.69
C HIS A 17 17.16 21.41 -32.00
N GLY A 18 16.42 20.30 -31.95
CA GLY A 18 15.86 19.62 -33.11
C GLY A 18 16.71 18.51 -33.70
N GLU A 19 17.91 18.24 -33.17
CA GLU A 19 18.69 17.06 -33.50
C GLU A 19 17.95 15.78 -33.07
N THR A 20 18.13 14.71 -33.84
CA THR A 20 17.48 13.42 -33.58
C THR A 20 18.50 12.30 -33.56
N THR A 21 18.53 11.57 -32.46
CA THR A 21 19.43 10.42 -32.23
C THR A 21 18.59 9.16 -32.08
N SER A 22 19.02 8.07 -32.70
CA SER A 22 18.35 6.76 -32.62
C SER A 22 19.13 5.80 -31.73
N PHE A 23 18.42 5.04 -30.91
CA PHE A 23 18.96 3.99 -30.05
C PHE A 23 18.27 2.67 -30.42
N ALA A 24 19.06 1.66 -30.77
CA ALA A 24 18.58 0.36 -31.23
C ALA A 24 19.23 -0.76 -30.42
N GLY A 25 18.82 -2.00 -30.68
CA GLY A 25 19.32 -3.17 -29.95
C GLY A 25 18.43 -3.57 -28.76
N PRO A 26 18.91 -4.50 -27.92
CA PRO A 26 18.21 -4.98 -26.73
C PRO A 26 17.80 -3.84 -25.79
N LEU A 27 16.73 -4.05 -25.02
CA LEU A 27 16.19 -3.06 -24.08
C LEU A 27 17.26 -2.52 -23.10
N SER A 28 18.09 -3.41 -22.54
CA SER A 28 19.16 -3.04 -21.61
C SER A 28 20.23 -2.13 -22.24
N GLU A 29 20.59 -2.39 -23.50
CA GLU A 29 21.53 -1.56 -24.25
C GLU A 29 20.92 -0.18 -24.53
N ARG A 30 19.67 -0.14 -25.02
CA ARG A 30 18.96 1.12 -25.27
C ARG A 30 18.84 1.99 -24.02
N VAL A 31 18.50 1.41 -22.87
CA VAL A 31 18.47 2.13 -21.58
C VAL A 31 19.84 2.70 -21.24
N THR A 32 20.90 1.90 -21.36
CA THR A 32 22.27 2.29 -20.99
C THR A 32 22.82 3.39 -21.89
N GLU A 33 22.65 3.26 -23.20
CA GLU A 33 23.11 4.23 -24.18
C GLU A 33 22.33 5.54 -24.07
N LEU A 34 21.00 5.49 -23.98
CA LEU A 34 20.15 6.67 -23.81
C LEU A 34 20.50 7.41 -22.51
N THR A 35 20.63 6.69 -21.40
CA THR A 35 21.01 7.30 -20.11
C THR A 35 22.38 7.97 -20.21
N SER A 36 23.35 7.31 -20.85
CA SER A 36 24.70 7.86 -21.02
C SER A 36 24.73 9.09 -21.91
N TYR A 37 23.97 9.08 -23.00
CA TYR A 37 23.82 10.22 -23.91
C TYR A 37 23.22 11.44 -23.19
N LEU A 38 22.20 11.22 -22.36
CA LEU A 38 21.48 12.30 -21.67
C LEU A 38 22.25 12.91 -20.49
N LYS A 39 23.33 12.29 -19.99
CA LYS A 39 24.14 12.82 -18.86
C LYS A 39 24.68 14.22 -19.10
N ASP A 40 25.03 14.54 -20.34
CA ASP A 40 25.58 15.84 -20.71
C ASP A 40 24.50 16.86 -21.08
N THR A 41 23.24 16.43 -21.17
CA THR A 41 22.10 17.31 -21.42
C THR A 41 21.61 17.90 -20.09
N GLN A 42 21.22 19.17 -20.07
CA GLN A 42 20.69 19.82 -18.85
C GLN A 42 19.15 19.93 -18.83
N THR A 43 18.45 19.18 -19.70
CA THR A 43 17.00 19.30 -19.84
C THR A 43 16.31 17.96 -19.71
N GLY A 44 15.30 17.90 -18.83
CA GLY A 44 14.33 16.82 -18.80
C GLY A 44 13.51 16.68 -20.08
N GLY A 45 12.55 15.75 -20.08
CA GLY A 45 11.82 15.40 -21.28
C GLY A 45 10.56 14.56 -21.06
N VAL A 46 9.91 14.26 -22.18
CA VAL A 46 8.74 13.38 -22.23
C VAL A 46 9.09 12.07 -22.93
N ILE A 47 8.53 10.97 -22.44
CA ILE A 47 8.63 9.64 -23.02
C ILE A 47 7.24 9.24 -23.53
N SER A 48 7.14 8.77 -24.78
CA SER A 48 5.84 8.54 -25.41
C SER A 48 5.02 7.42 -24.76
N GLU A 49 5.69 6.41 -24.19
CA GLU A 49 5.04 5.26 -23.55
C GLU A 49 5.81 4.81 -22.31
N THR A 50 5.09 4.16 -21.38
CA THR A 50 5.69 3.60 -20.17
C THR A 50 6.45 2.33 -20.53
N ILE A 51 7.76 2.34 -20.30
CA ILE A 51 8.62 1.17 -20.43
C ILE A 51 9.08 0.78 -19.03
N VAL A 52 8.74 -0.42 -18.60
CA VAL A 52 9.22 -1.00 -17.34
C VAL A 52 10.29 -2.04 -17.65
N PHE A 53 11.40 -2.01 -16.91
CA PHE A 53 12.50 -2.95 -17.08
C PHE A 53 13.14 -3.27 -15.73
N THR A 54 13.85 -4.40 -15.67
CA THR A 54 14.57 -4.85 -14.48
C THR A 54 16.06 -4.90 -14.76
N ASN A 55 16.86 -4.44 -13.80
CA ASN A 55 18.32 -4.56 -13.80
C ASN A 55 18.81 -4.93 -12.39
N GLU A 56 20.12 -4.83 -12.15
CA GLU A 56 20.74 -5.15 -10.86
C GLU A 56 20.31 -4.24 -9.70
N GLU A 57 19.77 -3.06 -9.99
CA GLU A 57 19.30 -2.10 -8.97
C GLU A 57 17.82 -2.26 -8.63
N GLY A 58 17.07 -3.05 -9.41
CA GLY A 58 15.64 -3.28 -9.22
C GLY A 58 14.83 -3.15 -10.51
N THR A 59 13.53 -2.90 -10.35
CA THR A 59 12.59 -2.71 -11.47
C THR A 59 12.12 -1.26 -11.50
N PHE A 60 12.19 -0.63 -12.66
CA PHE A 60 11.93 0.80 -12.84
C PHE A 60 11.14 1.06 -14.11
N SER A 61 10.35 2.13 -14.12
CA SER A 61 9.97 2.74 -15.38
C SER A 61 11.13 3.57 -15.94
N LEU A 62 11.18 3.72 -17.27
CA LEU A 62 12.23 4.49 -17.94
C LEU A 62 12.26 5.97 -17.50
N ASP A 63 11.10 6.58 -17.30
CA ASP A 63 11.00 7.96 -16.83
C ASP A 63 11.48 8.10 -15.37
N GLN A 64 11.14 7.15 -14.49
CA GLN A 64 11.71 7.11 -13.13
C GLN A 64 13.23 6.96 -13.18
N TRP A 65 13.74 5.98 -13.94
CA TRP A 65 15.17 5.71 -14.06
C TRP A 65 15.95 6.92 -14.55
N LEU A 66 15.52 7.54 -15.66
CA LEU A 66 16.18 8.73 -16.19
C LEU A 66 16.09 9.89 -15.20
N THR A 67 14.94 10.05 -14.53
CA THR A 67 14.76 11.13 -13.55
C THR A 67 15.73 11.01 -12.38
N GLU A 68 15.84 9.82 -11.80
CA GLU A 68 16.67 9.58 -10.62
C GLU A 68 18.15 9.56 -10.97
N LYS A 69 18.54 9.00 -12.12
CA LYS A 69 19.96 8.94 -12.54
C LYS A 69 20.52 10.26 -13.05
N LEU A 70 19.68 11.11 -13.63
CA LEU A 70 20.11 12.37 -14.24
C LEU A 70 19.74 13.59 -13.40
N ASN A 71 18.96 13.40 -12.33
CA ASN A 71 18.40 14.48 -11.50
C ASN A 71 17.66 15.53 -12.34
N GLN A 72 16.88 15.07 -13.32
CA GLN A 72 16.15 15.90 -14.28
C GLN A 72 14.74 15.36 -14.51
N PRO A 73 13.72 16.20 -14.72
CA PRO A 73 12.35 15.70 -14.81
C PRO A 73 12.11 14.99 -16.15
N PHE A 74 12.09 13.66 -16.14
CA PHE A 74 11.56 12.84 -17.23
C PHE A 74 10.19 12.31 -16.83
N VAL A 75 9.22 12.37 -17.74
CA VAL A 75 7.85 11.90 -17.48
C VAL A 75 7.32 11.13 -18.67
N CYS A 76 6.60 10.05 -18.42
CA CYS A 76 5.83 9.40 -19.46
C CYS A 76 4.59 10.24 -19.83
N GLY A 77 4.30 10.45 -21.10
CA GLY A 77 3.07 11.12 -21.58
C GLY A 77 3.33 12.19 -22.65
N THR A 78 2.45 13.18 -22.71
CA THR A 78 2.51 14.25 -23.71
C THR A 78 3.23 15.48 -23.18
N LYS A 79 3.60 16.40 -24.08
CA LYS A 79 4.21 17.68 -23.70
C LYS A 79 3.28 18.53 -22.85
N GLU A 80 2.00 18.46 -23.11
CA GLU A 80 0.96 19.24 -22.42
C GLU A 80 0.85 18.81 -20.95
N ALA A 81 1.08 17.52 -20.66
CA ALA A 81 1.09 16.98 -19.31
C ALA A 81 2.44 17.14 -18.58
N PHE A 82 3.47 17.68 -19.25
CA PHE A 82 4.84 17.70 -18.72
C PHE A 82 4.93 18.44 -17.39
N ASP A 83 4.42 19.68 -17.32
CA ASP A 83 4.59 20.52 -16.14
C ASP A 83 3.84 19.98 -14.91
N GLU A 84 2.66 19.40 -15.10
CA GLU A 84 1.89 18.75 -14.04
C GLU A 84 2.63 17.53 -13.48
N LYS A 85 3.05 16.61 -14.36
CA LYS A 85 3.77 15.39 -13.94
C LYS A 85 5.14 15.71 -13.34
N ARG A 86 5.85 16.67 -13.91
CA ARG A 86 7.08 17.22 -13.35
C ARG A 86 6.89 17.69 -11.91
N ALA A 87 5.80 18.41 -11.65
CA ALA A 87 5.51 18.94 -10.31
C ALA A 87 5.17 17.82 -9.31
N SER A 88 4.70 16.65 -9.76
CA SER A 88 4.43 15.51 -8.86
C SER A 88 5.68 14.71 -8.50
N ILE A 89 6.74 14.70 -9.32
CA ILE A 89 7.96 13.89 -9.09
C ILE A 89 8.50 13.97 -7.65
N PRO A 90 8.70 15.17 -7.03
CA PRO A 90 9.26 15.25 -5.69
C PRO A 90 8.34 14.74 -4.57
N TRP A 91 7.10 14.43 -4.91
CA TRP A 91 6.05 14.13 -3.96
C TRP A 91 5.50 12.72 -4.12
N THR A 92 6.01 11.96 -5.08
CA THR A 92 5.56 10.59 -5.34
C THR A 92 6.70 9.62 -5.12
N LEU A 93 6.50 8.64 -4.25
CA LEU A 93 7.29 7.42 -4.27
C LEU A 93 6.64 6.43 -5.24
N GLU A 94 7.43 5.79 -6.07
CA GLU A 94 6.96 4.81 -7.05
C GLU A 94 7.85 3.58 -7.00
N TYR A 95 7.22 2.41 -6.97
CA TYR A 95 7.89 1.11 -6.99
C TYR A 95 7.23 0.22 -8.04
N TYR A 96 8.07 -0.49 -8.79
CA TYR A 96 7.65 -1.46 -9.79
C TYR A 96 8.10 -2.85 -9.42
N GLY A 97 7.31 -3.85 -9.79
CA GLY A 97 7.58 -5.25 -9.52
C GLY A 97 7.47 -5.63 -8.05
N TYR A 98 7.89 -6.86 -7.78
CA TYR A 98 7.86 -7.52 -6.48
C TYR A 98 9.14 -8.33 -6.32
N THR A 99 9.88 -8.09 -5.25
CA THR A 99 11.12 -8.82 -4.92
C THR A 99 11.00 -9.36 -3.51
N PRO A 100 10.52 -10.61 -3.35
CA PRO A 100 10.24 -11.23 -2.05
C PRO A 100 11.35 -11.04 -1.01
N GLY A 101 10.94 -10.83 0.24
CA GLY A 101 11.82 -10.83 1.41
C GLY A 101 12.29 -9.43 1.79
N LYS A 102 13.60 -9.29 2.02
CA LYS A 102 14.16 -8.06 2.63
C LYS A 102 13.90 -6.80 1.81
N ASP A 103 13.96 -6.91 0.48
CA ASP A 103 13.76 -5.77 -0.41
C ASP A 103 12.29 -5.34 -0.38
N GLU A 104 11.36 -6.29 -0.47
CA GLU A 104 9.94 -6.04 -0.29
C GLU A 104 9.62 -5.42 1.08
N TYR A 105 10.20 -5.92 2.18
CA TYR A 105 10.00 -5.34 3.51
C TYR A 105 10.41 -3.86 3.58
N SER A 106 11.40 -3.46 2.78
CA SER A 106 11.86 -2.08 2.68
C SER A 106 10.86 -1.22 1.89
N VAL A 107 10.33 -1.75 0.78
CA VAL A 107 9.27 -1.10 -0.01
C VAL A 107 8.00 -0.92 0.83
N GLU A 108 7.54 -1.97 1.51
CA GLU A 108 6.41 -1.92 2.44
C GLU A 108 6.59 -0.86 3.53
N SER A 109 7.81 -0.69 4.04
CA SER A 109 8.10 0.31 5.06
C SER A 109 8.03 1.73 4.47
N LEU A 110 8.65 1.96 3.32
CA LEU A 110 8.67 3.27 2.66
C LEU A 110 7.28 3.71 2.17
N LEU A 111 6.41 2.76 1.86
CA LEU A 111 5.02 2.98 1.42
C LEU A 111 3.99 2.92 2.56
N THR A 112 4.43 2.93 3.83
CA THR A 112 3.53 2.97 5.00
C THR A 112 2.66 4.21 4.97
N VAL A 113 1.36 4.05 5.20
CA VAL A 113 0.43 5.15 5.46
C VAL A 113 0.17 5.26 6.95
N GLY A 114 0.06 6.47 7.49
CA GLY A 114 -0.24 6.65 8.90
C GLY A 114 -0.55 8.09 9.30
N ASN A 115 -0.86 8.27 10.58
CA ASN A 115 -1.42 9.52 11.12
C ASN A 115 -1.01 9.78 12.59
N GLY A 116 0.14 9.26 13.03
CA GLY A 116 0.63 9.36 14.41
C GLY A 116 0.00 8.36 15.39
N PHE A 117 -1.25 7.94 15.15
CA PHE A 117 -1.91 6.89 15.92
C PHE A 117 -1.85 5.53 15.20
N ILE A 118 -2.20 5.49 13.92
CA ILE A 118 -2.17 4.32 13.05
C ILE A 118 -0.94 4.39 12.15
N GLY A 119 -0.23 3.27 12.03
CA GLY A 119 0.75 3.00 10.98
C GLY A 119 0.39 1.70 10.26
N LEU A 120 -0.09 1.80 9.03
CA LEU A 120 -0.46 0.67 8.19
C LEU A 120 0.62 0.46 7.12
N ARG A 121 1.38 -0.63 7.24
CA ARG A 121 2.48 -0.95 6.29
C ARG A 121 1.99 -0.92 4.84
N GLY A 122 2.86 -0.53 3.93
CA GLY A 122 2.60 -0.37 2.49
C GLY A 122 2.40 -1.67 1.70
N THR A 123 1.91 -2.72 2.34
CA THR A 123 1.45 -3.95 1.67
C THR A 123 0.13 -3.71 0.96
N THR A 124 -0.19 -4.54 -0.02
CA THR A 124 -1.55 -4.60 -0.57
C THR A 124 -2.46 -5.50 0.29
N PRO A 125 -3.80 -5.36 0.20
CA PRO A 125 -4.77 -6.07 1.05
C PRO A 125 -4.69 -7.59 1.00
N GLU A 126 -4.27 -8.15 -0.12
CA GLU A 126 -4.18 -9.59 -0.40
C GLU A 126 -2.92 -10.24 0.19
N MET A 127 -1.91 -9.45 0.53
CA MET A 127 -0.66 -9.92 1.12
C MET A 127 -0.87 -10.49 2.53
N SER A 128 -0.20 -11.61 2.83
CA SER A 128 -0.30 -12.33 4.12
C SER A 128 1.08 -12.49 4.78
N ILE A 129 1.14 -12.52 6.11
CA ILE A 129 2.42 -12.62 6.85
C ILE A 129 3.21 -13.85 6.40
N SER A 130 4.40 -13.64 5.84
CA SER A 130 5.28 -14.68 5.32
C SER A 130 6.76 -14.24 5.40
N ASP A 131 7.66 -15.11 4.91
CA ASP A 131 9.06 -14.71 4.67
C ASP A 131 9.21 -13.70 3.52
N GLU A 132 8.21 -13.60 2.66
CA GLU A 132 8.25 -12.79 1.44
C GLU A 132 7.71 -11.38 1.64
N ASN A 133 6.68 -11.23 2.46
CA ASN A 133 6.00 -9.96 2.70
C ASN A 133 5.43 -9.92 4.15
N TYR A 134 5.23 -8.72 4.70
CA TYR A 134 4.79 -8.53 6.09
C TYR A 134 3.73 -7.43 6.22
N PRO A 135 2.43 -7.75 6.05
CA PRO A 135 1.36 -6.81 6.38
C PRO A 135 1.36 -6.55 7.89
N GLY A 136 1.31 -5.28 8.26
CA GLY A 136 1.32 -4.88 9.65
C GLY A 136 0.49 -3.64 9.91
N LEU A 137 -0.31 -3.70 10.98
CA LEU A 137 -0.97 -2.56 11.56
C LEU A 137 -0.32 -2.28 12.91
N TYR A 138 0.21 -1.07 13.05
CA TYR A 138 0.80 -0.60 14.29
C TYR A 138 -0.06 0.53 14.86
N ILE A 139 -0.30 0.48 16.17
CA ILE A 139 -1.11 1.46 16.88
C ILE A 139 -0.26 2.08 17.97
N ALA A 140 -0.26 3.41 18.08
CA ALA A 140 0.53 4.12 19.08
C ALA A 140 0.30 3.53 20.48
N SER A 141 1.39 3.32 21.21
CA SER A 141 1.41 2.74 22.56
C SER A 141 0.99 1.26 22.70
N LEU A 142 0.79 0.52 21.59
CA LEU A 142 0.52 -0.92 21.65
C LEU A 142 1.80 -1.75 21.78
N TYR A 143 2.35 -1.80 22.99
CA TYR A 143 3.51 -2.62 23.34
C TYR A 143 3.12 -3.78 24.23
N ASN A 144 3.81 -4.90 24.09
CA ASN A 144 3.63 -6.06 24.96
C ASN A 144 4.97 -6.72 25.24
N THR A 145 5.24 -6.98 26.52
CA THR A 145 6.45 -7.70 26.93
C THR A 145 6.12 -9.16 27.18
N VAL A 146 6.82 -10.07 26.49
CA VAL A 146 6.65 -11.52 26.65
C VAL A 146 7.98 -12.19 26.96
N GLU A 147 7.92 -13.35 27.62
CA GLU A 147 9.07 -14.21 27.84
C GLU A 147 9.16 -15.26 26.72
N SER A 148 10.39 -15.61 26.34
CA SER A 148 10.72 -16.61 25.33
C SER A 148 11.82 -17.52 25.86
N ASP A 149 11.70 -18.83 25.62
CA ASP A 149 12.80 -19.75 25.85
C ASP A 149 13.67 -19.83 24.60
N VAL A 150 14.92 -19.39 24.70
CA VAL A 150 15.89 -19.44 23.61
C VAL A 150 17.13 -20.17 24.11
N ALA A 151 17.34 -21.38 23.58
CA ALA A 151 18.46 -22.24 23.96
C ALA A 151 18.56 -22.49 25.49
N GLY A 152 17.42 -22.63 26.17
CA GLY A 152 17.35 -22.85 27.62
C GLY A 152 17.56 -21.60 28.48
N HIS A 153 17.53 -20.42 27.87
CA HIS A 153 17.51 -19.13 28.57
C HIS A 153 16.17 -18.43 28.39
N THR A 154 15.60 -17.95 29.49
CA THR A 154 14.42 -17.08 29.44
C THR A 154 14.85 -15.67 29.05
N ILE A 155 14.41 -15.22 27.87
CA ILE A 155 14.61 -13.87 27.37
C ILE A 155 13.29 -13.12 27.49
N ARG A 156 13.33 -11.93 28.10
CA ARG A 156 12.18 -11.02 28.17
C ARG A 156 12.38 -9.90 27.16
N ASN A 157 11.45 -9.77 26.21
CA ASN A 157 11.52 -8.77 25.15
C ASN A 157 10.21 -7.97 25.10
N GLU A 158 10.33 -6.64 24.98
CA GLU A 158 9.19 -5.76 24.72
C GLU A 158 9.11 -5.50 23.22
N ASP A 159 7.97 -5.83 22.63
CA ASP A 159 7.73 -5.71 21.21
C ASP A 159 6.66 -4.69 20.91
N PHE A 160 6.85 -3.99 19.79
CA PHE A 160 5.78 -3.22 19.18
C PHE A 160 4.85 -4.21 18.47
N VAL A 161 3.61 -4.32 18.94
CA VAL A 161 2.72 -5.42 18.56
C VAL A 161 2.06 -5.13 17.22
N ASN A 162 2.06 -6.12 16.33
CA ASN A 162 1.21 -6.12 15.14
C ASN A 162 -0.25 -6.32 15.58
N ALA A 163 -1.06 -5.26 15.46
CA ALA A 163 -2.48 -5.29 15.76
C ALA A 163 -3.24 -6.12 14.71
N PRO A 164 -4.48 -6.56 15.02
CA PRO A 164 -5.27 -7.34 14.08
C PRO A 164 -5.42 -6.68 12.71
N ASN A 165 -5.49 -7.48 11.66
CA ASN A 165 -5.51 -7.00 10.28
C ASN A 165 -6.94 -6.98 9.73
N LEU A 166 -7.55 -5.79 9.71
CA LEU A 166 -8.84 -5.57 9.05
C LEU A 166 -8.69 -4.94 7.65
N GLN A 167 -7.48 -4.67 7.12
CA GLN A 167 -7.35 -4.28 5.71
C GLN A 167 -7.50 -5.47 4.76
N LYS A 168 -7.34 -6.71 5.27
CA LYS A 168 -7.27 -7.93 4.47
C LYS A 168 -8.50 -8.12 3.59
N MET A 169 -8.27 -8.07 2.28
CA MET A 169 -9.27 -8.28 1.24
C MET A 169 -8.60 -8.94 0.05
N TYR A 170 -9.28 -9.88 -0.59
CA TYR A 170 -8.78 -10.57 -1.77
C TYR A 170 -9.94 -11.18 -2.54
N ILE A 171 -9.69 -11.64 -3.76
CA ILE A 171 -10.66 -12.41 -4.55
C ILE A 171 -10.23 -13.86 -4.67
N MET A 172 -11.21 -14.75 -4.83
CA MET A 172 -10.99 -16.14 -5.21
C MET A 172 -11.55 -16.39 -6.60
N ILE A 173 -10.77 -17.04 -7.46
CA ILE A 173 -11.14 -17.44 -8.82
C ILE A 173 -10.86 -18.94 -8.93
N ASP A 174 -11.86 -19.76 -9.28
CA ASP A 174 -11.71 -21.23 -9.37
C ASP A 174 -11.05 -21.87 -8.13
N ASP A 175 -11.48 -21.45 -6.93
CA ASP A 175 -10.92 -21.86 -5.62
C ASP A 175 -9.45 -21.46 -5.38
N GLU A 176 -8.84 -20.66 -6.27
CA GLU A 176 -7.52 -20.06 -6.09
C GLU A 176 -7.63 -18.68 -5.45
N VAL A 177 -6.93 -18.46 -4.34
CA VAL A 177 -6.73 -17.12 -3.75
C VAL A 177 -5.85 -16.33 -4.69
N ILE A 178 -6.30 -15.12 -5.06
CA ILE A 178 -5.52 -14.21 -5.89
C ILE A 178 -4.72 -13.27 -4.99
N ASP A 179 -3.41 -13.47 -4.96
CA ASP A 179 -2.46 -12.67 -4.20
C ASP A 179 -1.16 -12.40 -4.98
N ILE A 180 -0.28 -11.58 -4.40
CA ILE A 180 0.99 -11.18 -5.01
C ILE A 180 2.07 -12.26 -4.85
N ALA A 181 2.04 -13.04 -3.77
CA ALA A 181 3.13 -13.95 -3.41
C ALA A 181 3.06 -15.29 -4.15
N HIS A 182 1.86 -15.79 -4.43
CA HIS A 182 1.62 -17.15 -4.89
C HIS A 182 1.09 -17.25 -6.33
N ASN A 183 0.75 -16.13 -6.97
CA ASN A 183 0.33 -16.08 -8.37
C ASN A 183 1.37 -15.43 -9.28
N GLN A 184 1.20 -15.59 -10.60
CA GLN A 184 2.11 -14.99 -11.57
C GLN A 184 1.79 -13.50 -11.72
N ILE A 185 2.71 -12.64 -11.29
CA ILE A 185 2.63 -11.20 -11.49
C ILE A 185 3.03 -10.87 -12.93
N VAL A 186 2.09 -10.33 -13.71
CA VAL A 186 2.34 -9.80 -15.06
C VAL A 186 2.90 -8.39 -14.97
N SER A 187 2.33 -7.56 -14.11
CA SER A 187 2.85 -6.23 -13.77
C SER A 187 2.43 -5.85 -12.36
N PHE A 188 3.24 -5.04 -11.68
CA PHE A 188 2.90 -4.50 -10.37
C PHE A 188 3.51 -3.11 -10.21
N LYS A 189 2.68 -2.14 -9.87
CA LYS A 189 3.08 -0.76 -9.56
C LYS A 189 2.47 -0.37 -8.22
N ARG A 190 3.25 0.30 -7.39
CA ARG A 190 2.79 0.92 -6.15
C ARG A 190 3.27 2.35 -6.07
N THR A 191 2.43 3.23 -5.55
CA THR A 191 2.75 4.64 -5.35
C THR A 191 2.31 5.14 -3.99
N LEU A 192 3.03 6.11 -3.45
CA LEU A 192 2.60 6.89 -2.30
C LEU A 192 2.71 8.38 -2.64
N ASP A 193 1.58 9.08 -2.59
CA ASP A 193 1.56 10.55 -2.66
C ASP A 193 1.85 11.13 -1.28
N LEU A 194 3.04 11.71 -1.13
CA LEU A 194 3.53 12.30 0.11
C LEU A 194 2.73 13.53 0.52
N ARG A 195 2.03 14.20 -0.40
CA ARG A 195 1.19 15.36 -0.07
C ARG A 195 -0.06 14.96 0.70
N THR A 196 -0.59 13.78 0.43
CA THR A 196 -1.94 13.38 0.87
C THR A 196 -1.94 12.08 1.68
N GLY A 197 -0.81 11.38 1.75
CA GLY A 197 -0.71 10.06 2.35
C GLY A 197 -1.49 8.98 1.60
N LEU A 198 -1.83 9.21 0.33
CA LEU A 198 -2.55 8.24 -0.49
C LEU A 198 -1.60 7.17 -1.02
N PHE A 199 -1.76 5.94 -0.53
CA PHE A 199 -1.18 4.77 -1.16
C PHE A 199 -2.07 4.31 -2.32
N GLN A 200 -1.44 3.90 -3.42
CA GLN A 200 -2.12 3.24 -4.53
C GLN A 200 -1.31 2.03 -5.02
N SER A 201 -1.99 1.02 -5.52
CA SER A 201 -1.37 -0.08 -6.26
C SER A 201 -2.19 -0.45 -7.48
N THR A 202 -1.49 -0.99 -8.48
CA THR A 202 -2.08 -1.66 -9.65
C THR A 202 -1.28 -2.91 -9.93
N ALA A 203 -1.92 -4.07 -9.90
CA ALA A 203 -1.34 -5.35 -10.25
C ALA A 203 -2.12 -5.99 -11.40
N GLU A 204 -1.44 -6.59 -12.35
CA GLU A 204 -2.03 -7.58 -13.25
C GLU A 204 -1.51 -8.95 -12.88
N ILE A 205 -2.42 -9.86 -12.57
CA ILE A 205 -2.10 -11.19 -12.04
C ILE A 205 -2.68 -12.25 -12.98
N GLU A 206 -1.89 -13.27 -13.28
CA GLU A 206 -2.30 -14.45 -14.04
C GLU A 206 -2.42 -15.66 -13.10
N THR A 207 -3.57 -16.31 -13.14
CA THR A 207 -3.89 -17.54 -12.40
C THR A 207 -3.24 -18.77 -13.04
N LYS A 208 -3.27 -19.91 -12.34
CA LYS A 208 -2.79 -21.19 -12.90
C LYS A 208 -3.56 -21.63 -14.14
N GLN A 209 -4.83 -21.21 -14.25
CA GLN A 209 -5.70 -21.49 -15.40
C GLN A 209 -5.63 -20.38 -16.47
N GLN A 210 -4.60 -19.52 -16.43
CA GLN A 210 -4.35 -18.46 -17.43
C GLN A 210 -5.44 -17.38 -17.51
N LYS A 211 -6.33 -17.30 -16.52
CA LYS A 211 -7.21 -16.15 -16.31
C LYS A 211 -6.37 -14.98 -15.80
N ARG A 212 -6.57 -13.80 -16.38
CA ARG A 212 -5.91 -12.54 -16.01
C ARG A 212 -6.89 -11.60 -15.34
N VAL A 213 -6.46 -10.99 -14.25
CA VAL A 213 -7.22 -9.99 -13.51
C VAL A 213 -6.34 -8.79 -13.21
N ARG A 214 -6.88 -7.59 -13.38
CA ARG A 214 -6.27 -6.37 -12.84
C ARG A 214 -6.85 -6.10 -11.47
N ILE A 215 -6.01 -5.83 -10.49
CA ILE A 215 -6.39 -5.40 -9.15
C ILE A 215 -5.80 -4.01 -8.91
N GLU A 216 -6.64 -3.10 -8.43
CA GLU A 216 -6.26 -1.74 -8.07
C GLU A 216 -6.65 -1.49 -6.61
N THR A 217 -5.71 -0.98 -5.81
CA THR A 217 -5.98 -0.60 -4.43
C THR A 217 -5.69 0.88 -4.22
N LYS A 218 -6.50 1.52 -3.37
CA LYS A 218 -6.17 2.80 -2.74
C LYS A 218 -6.31 2.64 -1.24
N LYS A 219 -5.44 3.22 -0.42
CA LYS A 219 -5.66 3.28 1.03
C LYS A 219 -5.07 4.52 1.67
N ILE A 220 -5.70 4.95 2.75
CA ILE A 220 -5.30 6.09 3.58
C ILE A 220 -5.50 5.77 5.05
N ALA A 221 -4.60 6.26 5.89
CA ALA A 221 -4.91 6.52 7.30
C ALA A 221 -5.47 7.95 7.36
N ASN A 222 -6.65 8.13 7.96
CA ASN A 222 -7.31 9.43 7.97
C ASN A 222 -6.50 10.37 8.89
N MET A 223 -5.95 11.43 8.32
CA MET A 223 -5.18 12.41 9.09
C MET A 223 -6.11 13.32 9.90
N LYS A 224 -7.39 13.47 9.55
CA LYS A 224 -8.33 14.27 10.35
C LYS A 224 -8.85 13.51 11.57
N ASP A 225 -9.36 12.30 11.37
CA ASP A 225 -9.77 11.38 12.43
C ASP A 225 -8.75 10.25 12.54
N ILE A 226 -7.86 10.36 13.53
CA ILE A 226 -6.72 9.47 13.68
C ILE A 226 -7.11 8.01 13.93
N HIS A 227 -8.34 7.74 14.37
CA HIS A 227 -8.85 6.41 14.65
C HIS A 227 -9.36 5.67 13.41
N GLN A 228 -9.32 6.28 12.24
CA GLN A 228 -9.92 5.73 11.03
C GLN A 228 -8.89 5.49 9.93
N TYR A 229 -9.07 4.40 9.19
CA TYR A 229 -8.43 4.19 7.89
C TYR A 229 -9.46 3.63 6.91
N SER A 230 -9.22 3.81 5.62
CA SER A 230 -10.11 3.29 4.59
C SER A 230 -9.33 2.86 3.37
N LEU A 231 -9.86 1.86 2.67
CA LEU A 231 -9.31 1.37 1.42
C LEU A 231 -10.39 1.17 0.37
N VAL A 232 -9.98 1.30 -0.89
CA VAL A 232 -10.75 0.91 -2.06
C VAL A 232 -10.02 -0.27 -2.69
N TYR A 233 -10.74 -1.36 -2.93
CA TYR A 233 -10.26 -2.56 -3.61
C TYR A 233 -11.11 -2.77 -4.87
N THR A 234 -10.47 -2.66 -6.02
CA THR A 234 -11.09 -2.76 -7.33
C THR A 234 -10.48 -3.91 -8.10
N PHE A 235 -11.28 -4.69 -8.81
CA PHE A 235 -10.78 -5.69 -9.75
C PHE A 235 -11.52 -5.68 -11.08
N THR A 236 -10.80 -6.06 -12.15
CA THR A 236 -11.30 -6.16 -13.52
C THR A 236 -10.83 -7.48 -14.14
N PRO A 237 -11.73 -8.44 -14.42
CA PRO A 237 -11.42 -9.61 -15.23
C PRO A 237 -10.97 -9.18 -16.63
N LEU A 238 -9.80 -9.61 -17.10
CA LEU A 238 -9.23 -9.11 -18.36
C LEU A 238 -9.48 -10.03 -19.56
N ASN A 239 -9.72 -11.32 -19.33
CA ASN A 239 -9.90 -12.33 -20.38
C ASN A 239 -10.88 -13.45 -20.00
N PHE A 240 -11.76 -13.19 -19.03
CA PHE A 240 -12.74 -14.18 -18.56
C PHE A 240 -14.00 -13.53 -18.00
N SER A 241 -15.09 -14.29 -18.06
CA SER A 241 -16.32 -14.09 -17.29
C SER A 241 -16.56 -15.35 -16.45
N GLY A 242 -17.27 -15.23 -15.33
CA GLY A 242 -17.59 -16.37 -14.48
C GLY A 242 -17.80 -16.00 -13.02
N ASP A 243 -17.64 -16.97 -12.12
CA ASP A 243 -17.85 -16.75 -10.70
C ASP A 243 -16.54 -16.33 -10.02
N VAL A 244 -16.65 -15.29 -9.19
CA VAL A 244 -15.58 -14.78 -8.32
C VAL A 244 -16.16 -14.62 -6.93
N THR A 245 -15.38 -14.93 -5.90
CA THR A 245 -15.76 -14.59 -4.52
C THR A 245 -14.86 -13.49 -4.00
N LEU A 246 -15.44 -12.36 -3.61
CA LEU A 246 -14.75 -11.37 -2.80
C LEU A 246 -14.68 -11.88 -1.37
N VAL A 247 -13.50 -11.83 -0.77
CA VAL A 247 -13.29 -12.16 0.64
C VAL A 247 -12.75 -10.93 1.37
N SER A 248 -13.31 -10.65 2.53
CA SER A 248 -12.84 -9.64 3.48
C SER A 248 -12.65 -10.30 4.84
N GLU A 249 -11.52 -10.06 5.50
CA GLU A 249 -11.22 -10.64 6.81
C GLU A 249 -11.04 -9.58 7.89
N ALA A 250 -11.48 -9.92 9.09
CA ALA A 250 -11.01 -9.32 10.34
C ALA A 250 -10.08 -10.35 10.98
N ASP A 251 -8.80 -10.27 10.66
CA ASP A 251 -7.80 -11.29 10.98
C ASP A 251 -7.11 -10.99 12.32
N GLY A 252 -7.49 -11.73 13.35
CA GLY A 252 -6.87 -11.68 14.68
C GLY A 252 -5.77 -12.72 14.90
N ALA A 253 -5.44 -13.55 13.89
CA ALA A 253 -4.38 -14.55 13.97
C ALA A 253 -2.99 -13.98 13.61
N VAL A 254 -2.88 -12.65 13.54
CA VAL A 254 -1.63 -11.93 13.28
C VAL A 254 -0.56 -12.21 14.33
N TYR A 255 0.69 -12.05 13.93
CA TYR A 255 1.86 -12.24 14.79
C TYR A 255 3.03 -11.34 14.39
N ASN A 256 3.98 -11.18 15.31
CA ASN A 256 5.20 -10.42 15.05
C ASN A 256 6.20 -11.26 14.24
N TYR A 257 6.61 -10.79 13.05
CA TYR A 257 7.51 -11.55 12.17
C TYR A 257 8.47 -10.69 11.33
N ASN A 258 8.36 -9.37 11.43
CA ASN A 258 9.10 -8.39 10.62
C ASN A 258 10.61 -8.42 10.80
N VAL A 259 11.12 -8.82 11.98
CA VAL A 259 12.55 -8.82 12.27
C VAL A 259 13.08 -10.25 12.32
N ALA A 260 13.86 -10.64 11.30
CA ALA A 260 14.40 -12.00 11.17
C ALA A 260 15.15 -12.48 12.43
N ARG A 261 15.93 -11.60 13.07
CA ARG A 261 16.66 -11.91 14.30
C ARG A 261 15.74 -12.24 15.49
N TYR A 262 14.52 -11.71 15.51
CA TYR A 262 13.56 -11.91 16.60
C TYR A 262 12.63 -13.10 16.37
N ARG A 263 12.74 -13.82 15.25
CA ARG A 263 11.89 -14.99 14.96
C ARG A 263 12.10 -16.19 15.89
N SER A 264 13.16 -16.17 16.70
CA SER A 264 13.37 -17.13 17.79
C SER A 264 12.63 -16.78 19.08
N LEU A 265 12.09 -15.55 19.18
CA LEU A 265 11.28 -15.09 20.30
C LEU A 265 9.80 -15.45 20.07
N THR A 266 9.04 -15.43 21.16
CA THR A 266 7.58 -15.53 21.16
C THR A 266 7.02 -14.40 20.30
N ASN A 267 6.28 -14.76 19.26
CA ASN A 267 5.67 -13.82 18.31
C ASN A 267 4.18 -13.57 18.53
N GLN A 268 3.55 -14.35 19.41
CA GLN A 268 2.14 -14.25 19.77
C GLN A 268 1.97 -13.28 20.94
N HIS A 269 1.54 -12.06 20.64
CA HIS A 269 1.36 -11.01 21.64
C HIS A 269 -0.10 -10.69 21.97
N LEU A 270 -1.05 -11.26 21.23
CA LEU A 270 -2.48 -11.00 21.34
C LEU A 270 -3.26 -12.30 21.48
N HIS A 271 -4.41 -12.24 22.11
CA HIS A 271 -5.47 -13.23 21.97
C HIS A 271 -6.79 -12.52 21.61
N VAL A 272 -7.59 -13.15 20.76
CA VAL A 272 -8.91 -12.64 20.40
C VAL A 272 -9.86 -12.86 21.58
N ARG A 273 -10.54 -11.78 22.01
CA ARG A 273 -11.58 -11.79 23.05
C ARG A 273 -12.96 -12.05 22.46
N SER A 274 -13.26 -11.42 21.33
CA SER A 274 -14.50 -11.61 20.59
C SER A 274 -14.35 -11.22 19.14
N ALA A 275 -15.11 -11.89 18.28
CA ALA A 275 -15.31 -11.55 16.89
C ALA A 275 -16.81 -11.56 16.63
N ASP A 276 -17.30 -10.62 15.84
CA ASP A 276 -18.73 -10.49 15.53
C ASP A 276 -18.91 -9.94 14.11
N ALA A 277 -20.02 -10.30 13.47
CA ALA A 277 -20.32 -9.88 12.11
C ALA A 277 -21.83 -9.72 11.92
N GLU A 278 -22.21 -8.63 11.26
CA GLU A 278 -23.60 -8.32 10.94
C GLU A 278 -23.64 -7.67 9.56
N GLU A 279 -24.28 -8.33 8.60
CA GLU A 279 -24.35 -7.88 7.20
C GLU A 279 -22.94 -7.56 6.63
N ALA A 280 -22.73 -6.33 6.15
CA ALA A 280 -21.47 -5.83 5.60
C ALA A 280 -20.48 -5.33 6.68
N LYS A 281 -20.76 -5.60 7.96
CA LYS A 281 -19.97 -5.10 9.10
C LYS A 281 -19.31 -6.25 9.84
N ALA A 282 -18.11 -5.99 10.36
CA ALA A 282 -17.38 -6.94 11.19
C ALA A 282 -16.69 -6.19 12.35
N GLN A 283 -16.58 -6.83 13.51
CA GLN A 283 -15.85 -6.33 14.66
C GLN A 283 -14.91 -7.42 15.18
N LEU A 284 -13.73 -7.00 15.60
CA LEU A 284 -12.77 -7.85 16.28
C LEU A 284 -12.22 -7.11 17.51
N VAL A 285 -12.27 -7.80 18.65
CA VAL A 285 -11.68 -7.36 19.91
C VAL A 285 -10.55 -8.32 20.25
N ALA A 286 -9.33 -7.80 20.33
CA ALA A 286 -8.15 -8.54 20.77
C ALA A 286 -7.54 -7.87 22.00
N GLU A 287 -6.83 -8.62 22.82
CA GLU A 287 -6.14 -8.07 24.00
C GLU A 287 -4.72 -8.59 24.05
N THR A 288 -3.77 -7.74 24.44
CA THR A 288 -2.39 -8.15 24.63
C THR A 288 -2.26 -9.11 25.81
N THR A 289 -1.43 -10.13 25.65
CA THR A 289 -1.34 -11.25 26.59
C THR A 289 -0.79 -10.88 27.97
N ASN A 290 0.02 -9.82 28.07
CA ASN A 290 0.63 -9.39 29.33
C ASN A 290 0.34 -7.91 29.67
N SER A 291 0.44 -6.98 28.72
CA SER A 291 0.13 -5.57 28.97
C SER A 291 -1.37 -5.26 29.11
N GLN A 292 -2.26 -6.22 28.80
CA GLN A 292 -3.72 -6.12 28.93
C GLN A 292 -4.31 -4.89 28.23
N ILE A 293 -3.71 -4.49 27.10
CA ILE A 293 -4.23 -3.46 26.22
C ILE A 293 -5.23 -4.13 25.28
N THR A 294 -6.48 -3.68 25.33
CA THR A 294 -7.56 -4.16 24.46
C THR A 294 -7.61 -3.30 23.20
N VAL A 295 -7.47 -3.94 22.03
CA VAL A 295 -7.67 -3.32 20.73
C VAL A 295 -9.06 -3.71 20.21
N VAL A 296 -9.86 -2.71 19.85
CA VAL A 296 -11.15 -2.88 19.19
C VAL A 296 -11.02 -2.33 17.79
N GLN A 297 -11.33 -3.16 16.79
CA GLN A 297 -11.48 -2.70 15.42
C GLN A 297 -12.86 -3.07 14.90
N SER A 298 -13.46 -2.19 14.12
CA SER A 298 -14.73 -2.46 13.43
C SER A 298 -14.65 -1.93 12.01
N SER A 299 -15.19 -2.70 11.06
CA SER A 299 -15.16 -2.37 9.65
C SER A 299 -16.56 -2.42 9.04
N GLU A 300 -16.74 -1.64 7.98
CA GLU A 300 -17.94 -1.63 7.14
C GLU A 300 -17.51 -1.68 5.67
N ILE A 301 -18.12 -2.60 4.91
CA ILE A 301 -17.88 -2.78 3.48
C ILE A 301 -18.95 -2.00 2.70
N PHE A 302 -18.51 -1.25 1.70
CA PHE A 302 -19.39 -0.54 0.79
C PHE A 302 -19.14 -0.98 -0.66
N ALA A 303 -20.20 -1.04 -1.45
CA ALA A 303 -20.12 -1.28 -2.89
C ALA A 303 -21.27 -0.56 -3.61
N SER A 304 -21.18 -0.45 -4.93
CA SER A 304 -22.34 -0.18 -5.79
C SER A 304 -23.14 -1.46 -6.07
N ALA A 305 -22.45 -2.61 -6.08
CA ALA A 305 -23.07 -3.93 -6.16
C ALA A 305 -23.87 -4.25 -4.89
N SER A 306 -24.85 -5.17 -5.01
CA SER A 306 -25.60 -5.65 -3.85
C SER A 306 -24.68 -6.42 -2.92
N LEU A 307 -24.76 -6.12 -1.61
CA LEU A 307 -24.05 -6.85 -0.55
C LEU A 307 -24.97 -7.86 0.16
N SER A 308 -26.20 -8.06 -0.33
CA SER A 308 -27.22 -8.89 0.32
C SER A 308 -26.84 -10.38 0.46
N GLU A 309 -25.92 -10.86 -0.38
CA GLU A 309 -25.46 -12.25 -0.39
C GLU A 309 -24.16 -12.45 0.41
N ILE A 310 -23.71 -11.42 1.13
CA ILE A 310 -22.55 -11.55 1.98
C ILE A 310 -22.83 -12.57 3.10
N THR A 311 -21.95 -13.55 3.23
CA THR A 311 -21.99 -14.55 4.29
C THR A 311 -20.81 -14.33 5.21
N SER A 312 -21.00 -14.55 6.51
CA SER A 312 -19.96 -14.36 7.51
C SER A 312 -19.68 -15.68 8.24
N ASP A 313 -18.41 -16.05 8.29
CA ASP A 313 -17.90 -17.11 9.14
C ASP A 313 -17.15 -16.48 10.31
N VAL A 314 -17.66 -16.68 11.52
CA VAL A 314 -17.09 -16.12 12.76
C VAL A 314 -16.37 -17.25 13.49
N THR A 315 -15.07 -17.07 13.67
CA THR A 315 -14.18 -18.05 14.29
C THR A 315 -13.59 -17.50 15.59
N ALA A 316 -12.88 -18.36 16.34
CA ALA A 316 -12.18 -17.94 17.55
C ALA A 316 -11.06 -16.92 17.29
N THR A 317 -10.58 -16.80 16.04
CA THR A 317 -9.45 -15.95 15.67
C THR A 317 -9.83 -14.79 14.77
N GLY A 318 -11.09 -14.68 14.33
CA GLY A 318 -11.48 -13.64 13.39
C GLY A 318 -12.82 -13.83 12.72
N VAL A 319 -13.12 -12.93 11.78
CA VAL A 319 -14.29 -12.99 10.89
C VAL A 319 -13.80 -13.11 9.45
N LYS A 320 -14.43 -13.99 8.68
CA LYS A 320 -14.31 -14.06 7.22
C LYS A 320 -15.65 -13.76 6.59
N GLN A 321 -15.75 -12.68 5.84
CA GLN A 321 -16.92 -12.31 5.05
C GLN A 321 -16.69 -12.67 3.59
N SER A 322 -17.61 -13.42 2.99
CA SER A 322 -17.52 -13.88 1.60
C SER A 322 -18.73 -13.41 0.80
N LEU A 323 -18.48 -12.76 -0.33
CA LEU A 323 -19.50 -12.27 -1.25
C LEU A 323 -19.30 -12.94 -2.62
N PRO A 324 -20.18 -13.86 -3.05
CA PRO A 324 -20.16 -14.40 -4.39
C PRO A 324 -20.58 -13.34 -5.42
N LEU A 325 -19.92 -13.33 -6.57
CA LEU A 325 -20.12 -12.38 -7.66
C LEU A 325 -20.07 -13.13 -9.00
N SER A 326 -21.04 -12.88 -9.88
CA SER A 326 -20.91 -13.23 -11.29
C SER A 326 -20.32 -12.05 -12.05
N VAL A 327 -19.15 -12.26 -12.65
CA VAL A 327 -18.34 -11.21 -13.26
C VAL A 327 -18.27 -11.33 -14.77
N GLU A 328 -18.17 -10.19 -15.43
CA GLU A 328 -18.02 -10.09 -16.89
C GLU A 328 -16.61 -9.60 -17.27
N GLU A 329 -16.06 -10.17 -18.34
CA GLU A 329 -14.81 -9.71 -18.95
C GLU A 329 -14.85 -8.21 -19.24
N GLY A 330 -13.81 -7.49 -18.82
CA GLY A 330 -13.67 -6.05 -18.99
C GLY A 330 -14.52 -5.21 -18.03
N HIS A 331 -15.46 -5.79 -17.28
CA HIS A 331 -16.24 -5.06 -16.29
C HIS A 331 -15.45 -4.89 -14.99
N THR A 332 -15.60 -3.72 -14.36
CA THR A 332 -14.82 -3.36 -13.16
C THR A 332 -15.70 -3.36 -11.93
N TYR A 333 -15.27 -4.05 -10.88
CA TYR A 333 -15.98 -4.21 -9.61
C TYR A 333 -15.19 -3.53 -8.51
N GLN A 334 -15.82 -2.58 -7.81
CA GLN A 334 -15.18 -1.77 -6.78
C GLN A 334 -15.87 -1.96 -5.42
N PHE A 335 -15.04 -2.17 -4.40
CA PHE A 335 -15.43 -2.29 -3.01
C PHE A 335 -14.63 -1.30 -2.17
N GLU A 336 -15.24 -0.75 -1.13
CA GLU A 336 -14.57 0.07 -0.14
C GLU A 336 -14.69 -0.61 1.21
N LYS A 337 -13.64 -0.52 2.03
CA LYS A 337 -13.68 -0.97 3.42
C LYS A 337 -13.12 0.12 4.30
N SER A 338 -13.99 0.69 5.12
CA SER A 338 -13.61 1.65 6.15
C SER A 338 -13.47 0.92 7.49
N VAL A 339 -12.50 1.33 8.29
CA VAL A 339 -12.17 0.70 9.57
C VAL A 339 -11.95 1.77 10.63
N THR A 340 -12.54 1.55 11.81
CA THR A 340 -12.22 2.29 13.04
C THR A 340 -11.34 1.43 13.95
N VAL A 341 -10.39 2.07 14.63
CA VAL A 341 -9.40 1.45 15.50
C VAL A 341 -9.35 2.22 16.83
N ALA A 342 -9.55 1.49 17.93
CA ALA A 342 -9.39 2.02 19.28
C ALA A 342 -8.57 1.06 20.13
N ALA A 343 -7.82 1.62 21.10
CA ALA A 343 -7.05 0.86 22.07
C ALA A 343 -7.36 1.38 23.47
N TYR A 344 -7.52 0.45 24.42
CA TYR A 344 -7.88 0.74 25.81
C TYR A 344 -6.93 -0.01 26.75
N ARG A 345 -6.40 0.68 27.76
CA ARG A 345 -5.64 0.07 28.85
C ARG A 345 -6.60 -0.62 29.82
N SER A 346 -6.05 -1.51 30.66
CA SER A 346 -6.84 -2.28 31.63
C SER A 346 -7.61 -1.44 32.65
N ASN A 347 -7.20 -0.20 32.88
CA ASN A 347 -7.85 0.76 33.77
C ASN A 347 -8.77 1.76 33.06
N GLU A 348 -8.89 1.69 31.74
CA GLU A 348 -9.74 2.57 30.95
C GLU A 348 -11.10 1.92 30.70
N GLU A 349 -12.16 2.74 30.69
CA GLU A 349 -13.49 2.25 30.36
C GLU A 349 -13.61 2.08 28.85
N ARG A 350 -14.02 0.88 28.42
CA ARG A 350 -14.32 0.59 27.02
C ARG A 350 -15.80 0.88 26.75
N PRO A 351 -16.14 1.84 25.87
CA PRO A 351 -17.53 2.09 25.50
C PRO A 351 -18.09 0.87 24.76
N ALA A 352 -19.38 0.60 24.95
CA ALA A 352 -20.09 -0.38 24.12
C ALA A 352 -20.18 0.14 22.68
N SER A 353 -19.74 -0.67 21.72
CA SER A 353 -19.75 -0.33 20.29
C SER A 353 -20.49 -1.41 19.49
N PRO A 354 -21.83 -1.49 19.60
CA PRO A 354 -22.60 -2.51 18.91
C PRO A 354 -22.56 -2.29 17.39
N LEU A 355 -22.44 -3.38 16.62
CA LEU A 355 -22.28 -3.33 15.15
C LEU A 355 -23.46 -2.65 14.43
N ASN A 356 -24.68 -2.87 14.90
CA ASN A 356 -25.87 -2.22 14.33
C ASN A 356 -25.87 -0.68 14.45
N GLN A 357 -25.08 -0.09 15.34
CA GLN A 357 -24.90 1.37 15.47
C GLN A 357 -23.64 1.89 14.78
N LEU A 358 -22.77 1.00 14.30
CA LEU A 358 -21.59 1.39 13.54
C LEU A 358 -22.05 2.10 12.25
N ALA A 359 -21.52 3.28 12.01
CA ALA A 359 -21.67 4.00 10.76
C ALA A 359 -20.32 4.63 10.44
N LEU A 360 -19.65 4.15 9.40
CA LEU A 360 -18.38 4.70 8.96
C LEU A 360 -18.55 5.54 7.70
N PRO A 361 -17.82 6.65 7.57
CA PRO A 361 -17.73 7.36 6.30
C PRO A 361 -17.16 6.46 5.18
N ARG A 362 -17.56 6.76 3.94
CA ARG A 362 -16.96 6.16 2.74
C ARG A 362 -15.57 6.74 2.47
N PHE A 363 -14.83 6.08 1.57
CA PHE A 363 -13.44 6.43 1.29
C PHE A 363 -13.27 7.89 0.84
N ASP A 364 -14.15 8.38 -0.04
CA ASP A 364 -14.09 9.73 -0.60
C ASP A 364 -14.21 10.81 0.49
N VAL A 365 -15.14 10.64 1.43
CA VAL A 365 -15.32 11.53 2.58
C VAL A 365 -14.06 11.53 3.46
N MET A 366 -13.59 10.35 3.88
CA MET A 366 -12.39 10.26 4.73
C MET A 366 -11.15 10.83 4.03
N TYR A 367 -11.01 10.57 2.73
CA TYR A 367 -9.88 11.05 1.96
C TYR A 367 -9.90 12.57 1.84
N GLN A 368 -11.06 13.17 1.58
CA GLN A 368 -11.19 14.62 1.46
C GLN A 368 -10.87 15.34 2.78
N GLU A 369 -11.31 14.80 3.91
CA GLU A 369 -10.94 15.30 5.24
C GLU A 369 -9.45 15.14 5.53
N SER A 370 -8.90 13.97 5.22
CA SER A 370 -7.46 13.68 5.37
C SER A 370 -6.60 14.63 4.55
N GLN A 371 -6.96 14.89 3.29
CA GLN A 371 -6.26 15.83 2.41
C GLN A 371 -6.21 17.25 3.00
N GLN A 372 -7.30 17.73 3.62
CA GLN A 372 -7.32 19.03 4.26
C GLN A 372 -6.38 19.09 5.47
N ALA A 373 -6.37 18.04 6.29
CA ALA A 373 -5.46 17.94 7.43
C ALA A 373 -3.99 17.87 6.98
N TRP A 374 -3.69 17.08 5.95
CA TRP A 374 -2.35 17.03 5.35
C TRP A 374 -1.92 18.38 4.77
N ALA A 375 -2.80 19.09 4.06
CA ALA A 375 -2.49 20.40 3.51
C ALA A 375 -2.07 21.40 4.59
N GLN A 376 -2.72 21.39 5.76
CA GLN A 376 -2.33 22.21 6.90
C GLN A 376 -0.95 21.81 7.44
N LEU A 377 -0.69 20.51 7.62
CA LEU A 377 0.61 20.03 8.09
C LEU A 377 1.75 20.42 7.15
N TRP A 378 1.52 20.32 5.84
CA TRP A 378 2.51 20.72 4.84
C TRP A 378 2.74 22.23 4.78
N GLN A 379 1.72 23.06 5.04
CA GLN A 379 1.92 24.51 5.18
C GLN A 379 2.91 24.85 6.30
N ASP A 380 2.89 24.08 7.38
CA ASP A 380 3.72 24.33 8.56
C ASP A 380 5.10 23.66 8.49
N ALA A 381 5.23 22.54 7.76
CA ALA A 381 6.42 21.69 7.76
C ALA A 381 7.21 21.65 6.42
N ALA A 382 6.66 22.17 5.32
CA ALA A 382 7.32 22.07 4.02
C ALA A 382 8.66 22.83 3.98
N ILE A 383 9.65 22.19 3.36
CA ILE A 383 10.96 22.77 3.09
C ILE A 383 11.16 22.76 1.58
N GLU A 384 11.43 23.93 1.00
CA GLU A 384 11.71 24.06 -0.43
C GLU A 384 13.21 24.19 -0.70
N VAL A 385 13.70 23.38 -1.64
CA VAL A 385 15.06 23.42 -2.17
C VAL A 385 14.99 23.64 -3.68
N THR A 386 15.78 24.57 -4.16
CA THR A 386 15.91 24.84 -5.61
C THR A 386 17.22 24.29 -6.14
N GLY A 387 17.21 23.87 -7.41
CA GLY A 387 18.41 23.39 -8.12
C GLY A 387 18.69 21.89 -8.00
N ASP A 388 17.95 21.14 -7.17
CA ASP A 388 18.13 19.68 -7.04
C ASP A 388 16.79 18.98 -6.79
N LEU A 389 16.32 18.21 -7.78
CA LEU A 389 15.01 17.56 -7.78
C LEU A 389 14.96 16.40 -6.80
N MET A 390 16.03 15.59 -6.73
CA MET A 390 16.11 14.44 -5.83
C MET A 390 16.29 14.86 -4.38
N SER A 391 17.03 15.94 -4.11
CA SER A 391 17.11 16.52 -2.77
C SER A 391 15.74 16.99 -2.28
N GLN A 392 14.93 17.64 -3.14
CA GLN A 392 13.55 17.99 -2.79
C GLN A 392 12.70 16.74 -2.50
N LYS A 393 12.82 15.69 -3.32
CA LYS A 393 12.12 14.41 -3.11
C LYS A 393 12.47 13.78 -1.76
N MET A 394 13.75 13.79 -1.40
CA MET A 394 14.22 13.23 -0.12
C MET A 394 13.78 14.02 1.10
N LEU A 395 13.77 15.35 1.02
CA LEU A 395 13.21 16.18 2.09
C LEU A 395 11.72 15.92 2.27
N ASN A 396 10.95 15.85 1.18
CA ASN A 396 9.52 15.52 1.25
C ASN A 396 9.30 14.13 1.86
N LEU A 397 10.11 13.13 1.47
CA LEU A 397 10.03 11.78 2.04
C LEU A 397 10.27 11.78 3.56
N HIS A 398 11.33 12.45 4.02
CA HIS A 398 11.66 12.50 5.44
C HIS A 398 10.60 13.27 6.24
N THR A 399 10.15 14.43 5.74
CA THR A 399 9.08 15.20 6.40
C THR A 399 7.78 14.42 6.45
N TYR A 400 7.41 13.70 5.40
CA TYR A 400 6.25 12.82 5.40
C TYR A 400 6.33 11.78 6.52
N HIS A 401 7.43 11.02 6.60
CA HIS A 401 7.57 9.98 7.62
C HIS A 401 7.70 10.53 9.05
N LEU A 402 8.23 11.75 9.22
CA LEU A 402 8.18 12.46 10.50
C LEU A 402 6.72 12.76 10.92
N LEU A 403 5.92 13.31 10.00
CA LEU A 403 4.50 13.62 10.24
C LEU A 403 3.67 12.36 10.48
N VAL A 404 3.91 11.28 9.72
CA VAL A 404 3.26 9.97 9.94
C VAL A 404 3.59 9.40 11.33
N SER A 405 4.81 9.58 11.81
CA SER A 405 5.26 9.01 13.09
C SER A 405 4.82 9.82 14.31
N ALA A 406 4.69 11.14 14.17
CA ALA A 406 4.43 12.06 15.28
C ALA A 406 3.51 13.21 14.84
N ALA A 407 2.34 12.85 14.33
CA ALA A 407 1.38 13.81 13.82
C ALA A 407 0.88 14.72 14.98
N PRO A 408 1.00 16.06 14.90
CA PRO A 408 0.62 16.98 15.99
C PRO A 408 -0.85 16.89 16.41
N ASN A 409 -1.71 16.52 15.48
CA ASN A 409 -3.13 16.24 15.60
C ASN A 409 -3.45 14.90 16.28
N ALA A 410 -2.48 13.97 16.43
CA ALA A 410 -2.71 12.69 17.11
C ALA A 410 -2.80 12.79 18.64
N TYR A 411 -2.49 13.96 19.20
CA TYR A 411 -2.43 14.20 20.65
C TYR A 411 -3.44 15.25 21.15
N GLN A 412 -4.38 15.64 20.28
CA GLN A 412 -5.52 16.52 20.64
C GLN A 412 -6.75 15.66 20.90
#